data_AF-A0A8H2JNT4-F1
#
_entry.id   AF-A0A8H2JNT4-F1
#
_cell.length_a   1.000
_cell.length_b   1.000
_cell.length_c   1.000
_cell.angle_alpha   90.00
_cell.angle_beta   90.00
_cell.angle_gamma   90.00
#
_symmetry.space_group_name_H-M   'P 1'
#
loop_
_entity.id
_entity.type
_entity.pdbx_description
1 polymer ?
#
loop_
_entity_poly.entity_id
_entity_poly.type
_entity_poly.pdbx_seq_one_letter_code
_entity_poly.pdbx_strand_id
1 'polypeptide(L)'
;MEQGKCNGDTINQNGYRRYLTRTLCTSNKDVEIDVTYYSKFTSGNTILMCSDGFWSQFKNDSQIFKFSSDSLKEYMESLSNNDLEDNTTVLLLTKL
;
A
#
# COMPACT_ATOMS: atom_id res chain seq x y z
N MET A 1 -12.94 18.19 19.85
CA MET A 1 -11.86 18.43 18.86
C MET A 1 -12.50 18.38 17.50
N GLU A 2 -12.47 19.49 16.76
CA GLU A 2 -12.94 19.53 15.38
C GLU A 2 -12.02 18.65 14.54
N GLN A 3 -12.56 17.59 13.92
CA GLN A 3 -11.82 16.81 12.93
C GLN A 3 -11.63 17.68 11.69
N GLY A 4 -10.46 18.29 11.57
CA GLY A 4 -10.06 19.01 10.37
C GLY A 4 -10.06 18.04 9.19
N LYS A 5 -11.04 18.20 8.28
CA LYS A 5 -11.15 17.43 7.05
C LYS A 5 -10.02 17.83 6.12
N CYS A 6 -8.91 17.11 6.13
CA CYS A 6 -7.91 17.18 5.08
C CYS A 6 -8.57 16.67 3.79
N ASN A 7 -8.54 17.44 2.70
CA ASN A 7 -9.01 16.94 1.42
C ASN A 7 -8.00 15.91 0.87
N GLY A 8 -8.43 15.02 -0.03
CA GLY A 8 -7.55 13.96 -0.57
C GLY A 8 -6.25 14.50 -1.19
N ASP A 9 -6.31 15.66 -1.84
CA ASP A 9 -5.17 16.29 -2.51
C ASP A 9 -4.10 16.82 -1.52
N THR A 10 -4.52 17.25 -0.33
CA THR A 10 -3.63 17.79 0.72
C THR A 10 -3.03 16.72 1.62
N ILE A 11 -3.61 15.50 1.66
CA ILE A 11 -3.07 14.38 2.43
C ILE A 11 -1.65 14.02 1.97
N ASN A 12 -1.41 14.04 0.65
CA ASN A 12 -0.11 13.68 0.09
C ASN A 12 1.00 14.69 0.40
N GLN A 13 0.63 15.92 0.77
CA GLN A 13 1.56 17.00 1.13
C GLN A 13 1.70 17.17 2.65
N ASN A 14 0.93 16.41 3.44
CA ASN A 14 0.95 16.52 4.89
C ASN A 14 2.23 15.89 5.48
N GLY A 15 2.96 16.65 6.32
CA GLY A 15 4.17 16.17 6.98
C GLY A 15 3.97 14.95 7.89
N TYR A 16 2.74 14.73 8.36
CA TYR A 16 2.35 13.59 9.18
C TYR A 16 1.76 12.42 8.38
N ARG A 17 1.77 12.46 7.03
CA ARG A 17 1.16 11.40 6.20
C ARG A 17 1.71 9.99 6.45
N ARG A 18 2.96 9.89 6.94
CA ARG A 18 3.64 8.64 7.29
C ARG A 18 3.39 8.19 8.75
N TYR A 19 2.64 8.95 9.55
CA TYR A 19 2.36 8.58 10.94
C TYR A 19 1.22 7.55 11.02
N LEU A 20 1.56 6.35 11.48
CA LEU A 20 0.58 5.30 11.80
C LEU A 20 -0.11 5.61 13.12
N THR A 21 -1.44 5.52 13.13
CA THR A 21 -2.25 5.71 14.35
C THR A 21 -2.52 4.41 15.10
N ARG A 22 -2.20 3.26 14.50
CA ARG A 22 -2.31 1.92 15.08
C ARG A 22 -1.15 1.05 14.62
N THR A 23 -0.61 0.25 15.54
CA THR A 23 0.42 -0.76 15.27
C THR A 23 0.06 -2.03 16.02
N LEU A 24 0.50 -3.20 15.56
CA LEU A 24 0.32 -4.45 16.30
C LEU A 24 1.51 -4.63 17.26
N CYS A 25 1.41 -4.08 18.47
CA CYS A 25 2.29 -4.45 19.56
C CYS A 25 1.74 -5.70 20.27
N THR A 26 2.62 -6.48 20.90
CA THR A 26 2.44 -7.86 21.42
C THR A 26 1.26 -8.11 22.38
N SER A 27 0.39 -7.12 22.60
CA SER A 27 -0.76 -7.18 23.51
C SER A 27 -2.03 -6.48 22.97
N ASN A 28 -2.06 -6.08 21.70
CA ASN A 28 -3.25 -5.42 21.15
C ASN A 28 -4.39 -6.41 20.90
N LYS A 29 -5.45 -6.28 21.71
CA LYS A 29 -6.71 -7.02 21.57
C LYS A 29 -7.64 -6.41 20.51
N ASP A 30 -7.34 -5.19 20.06
CA ASP A 30 -8.17 -4.44 19.12
C ASP A 30 -7.61 -4.50 17.69
N VAL A 31 -7.40 -5.73 17.19
CA VAL A 31 -7.12 -5.94 15.78
C VAL A 31 -8.44 -5.91 15.03
N GLU A 32 -8.73 -4.77 14.40
CA GLU A 32 -9.86 -4.64 13.49
C GLU A 32 -9.51 -5.30 12.17
N ILE A 33 -10.01 -6.52 11.96
CA ILE A 33 -9.85 -7.24 10.68
C ILE A 33 -11.03 -6.87 9.80
N ASP A 34 -10.78 -6.09 8.75
CA ASP A 34 -11.76 -5.88 7.69
C ASP A 34 -11.75 -7.07 6.73
N VAL A 35 -12.79 -7.92 6.83
CA VAL A 35 -12.97 -9.12 6.00
C VAL A 35 -13.87 -8.88 4.78
N THR A 36 -14.26 -7.62 4.50
CA THR A 36 -15.26 -7.28 3.48
C THR A 36 -14.93 -7.79 2.07
N TYR A 37 -13.65 -8.07 1.78
CA TYR A 37 -13.16 -8.40 0.44
C TYR A 37 -13.03 -9.91 0.14
N TYR A 38 -13.17 -10.78 1.15
CA TYR A 38 -12.86 -12.21 0.98
C TYR A 38 -13.82 -12.94 0.01
N SER A 39 -15.10 -12.54 -0.05
CA SER A 39 -16.11 -13.25 -0.85
C SER A 39 -16.08 -12.97 -2.36
N LYS A 40 -15.20 -12.07 -2.83
CA LYS A 40 -15.20 -11.57 -4.22
C LYS A 40 -14.03 -12.07 -5.08
N PHE A 41 -13.17 -12.94 -4.54
CA PHE A 41 -11.93 -13.31 -5.21
C PHE A 41 -12.09 -14.49 -6.19
N THR A 42 -12.20 -14.17 -7.48
CA THR A 42 -12.34 -15.13 -8.60
C THR A 42 -10.99 -15.47 -9.24
N SER A 43 -10.94 -16.54 -10.05
CA SER A 43 -9.76 -16.82 -10.89
C SER A 43 -9.49 -15.63 -11.83
N GLY A 44 -8.21 -15.36 -12.09
CA GLY A 44 -7.73 -14.20 -12.84
C GLY A 44 -7.63 -12.91 -12.02
N ASN A 45 -8.09 -12.89 -10.77
CA ASN A 45 -7.86 -11.74 -9.89
C ASN A 45 -6.44 -11.77 -9.31
N THR A 46 -5.90 -10.57 -9.10
CA THR A 46 -4.60 -10.35 -8.50
C THR A 46 -4.74 -9.57 -7.20
N ILE A 47 -4.03 -10.00 -6.17
CA ILE A 47 -3.90 -9.32 -4.88
C ILE A 47 -2.52 -8.69 -4.84
N LEU A 48 -2.49 -7.38 -4.58
CA LEU A 48 -1.27 -6.66 -4.27
C LEU A 48 -1.24 -6.40 -2.76
N MET A 49 -0.21 -6.89 -2.08
CA MET A 49 0.09 -6.52 -0.69
C MET A 49 1.43 -5.79 -0.69
N CYS A 50 1.51 -4.63 -0.06
CA CYS A 50 2.71 -3.81 -0.10
C CYS A 50 2.92 -3.02 1.20
N SER A 51 4.17 -2.68 1.50
CA SER A 51 4.48 -1.72 2.56
C SER A 51 4.19 -0.28 2.10
N ASP A 52 4.14 0.64 3.06
CA ASP A 52 4.09 2.08 2.83
C ASP A 52 5.31 2.59 2.05
N GLY A 53 6.48 2.00 2.26
CA GLY A 53 7.68 2.24 1.45
C GLY A 53 7.44 2.08 -0.05
N PHE A 54 6.72 1.03 -0.48
CA PHE A 54 6.30 0.84 -1.88
C PHE A 54 5.27 1.88 -2.32
N TRP A 55 4.19 2.04 -1.55
CA TRP A 55 3.07 2.93 -1.94
C TRP A 55 3.54 4.37 -2.12
N SER A 56 4.46 4.84 -1.28
CA SER A 56 4.93 6.21 -1.27
C SER A 56 5.73 6.63 -2.51
N GLN A 57 6.16 5.68 -3.34
CA GLN A 57 6.88 5.95 -4.58
C GLN A 57 5.95 6.41 -5.72
N PHE A 58 4.65 6.11 -5.61
CA PHE A 58 3.68 6.46 -6.64
C PHE A 58 3.03 7.80 -6.31
N LYS A 59 2.97 8.68 -7.32
CA LYS A 59 2.25 9.96 -7.19
C LYS A 59 0.75 9.82 -7.41
N ASN A 60 0.31 8.71 -7.98
CA ASN A 60 -1.07 8.48 -8.37
C ASN A 60 -1.47 7.03 -8.05
N ASP A 61 -2.40 6.86 -7.12
CA ASP A 61 -2.88 5.55 -6.67
C ASP A 61 -3.44 4.68 -7.81
N SER A 62 -3.92 5.28 -8.91
CA SER A 62 -4.39 4.52 -10.08
C SER A 62 -3.29 3.67 -10.74
N GLN A 63 -2.02 4.03 -10.56
CA GLN A 63 -0.88 3.23 -11.03
C GLN A 63 -0.74 1.94 -10.20
N ILE A 64 -1.01 2.03 -8.90
CA ILE A 64 -0.98 0.90 -7.96
C ILE A 64 -2.11 -0.08 -8.27
N PHE A 65 -3.31 0.43 -8.57
CA PHE A 65 -4.46 -0.43 -8.91
C PHE A 65 -4.32 -1.17 -10.25
N LYS A 66 -3.41 -0.73 -11.12
CA LYS A 66 -3.10 -1.37 -12.41
C LYS A 66 -1.81 -2.20 -12.35
N PHE A 67 -1.23 -2.35 -11.17
CA PHE A 67 0.04 -3.02 -11.00
C PHE A 67 -0.08 -4.50 -11.39
N SER A 68 0.84 -4.97 -12.23
CA SER A 68 0.81 -6.29 -12.84
C SER A 68 2.16 -7.00 -12.67
N SER A 69 2.22 -8.28 -13.06
CA SER A 69 3.47 -9.05 -13.01
C SER A 69 4.57 -8.44 -13.87
N ASP A 70 4.23 -7.81 -14.99
CA ASP A 70 5.22 -7.14 -15.85
C ASP A 70 5.69 -5.82 -15.21
N SER A 71 4.75 -5.04 -14.66
CA SER A 71 5.07 -3.83 -13.89
C SER A 71 5.95 -4.14 -12.66
N LEU A 72 5.75 -5.30 -12.02
CA LEU A 72 6.59 -5.74 -10.91
C LEU A 72 8.04 -5.97 -11.35
N LYS A 73 8.27 -6.57 -12.52
CA LYS A 73 9.64 -6.77 -13.03
C LYS A 73 10.33 -5.44 -13.31
N GLU A 74 9.65 -4.55 -14.03
CA GLU A 74 10.15 -3.20 -14.31
C GLU A 74 10.46 -2.43 -13.02
N TYR A 75 9.57 -2.55 -12.03
CA TYR A 75 9.76 -1.96 -10.71
C TYR A 75 11.03 -2.51 -10.04
N MET A 76 11.18 -3.84 -9.98
CA MET A 76 12.37 -4.48 -9.38
C MET A 76 13.67 -4.06 -10.07
N GLU A 77 13.66 -3.90 -11.39
CA GLU A 77 14.80 -3.35 -12.14
C GLU A 77 15.08 -1.89 -11.77
N SER A 78 14.05 -1.07 -11.61
CA SER A 78 14.18 0.33 -11.21
C SER A 78 14.72 0.51 -9.78
N LEU A 79 14.42 -0.43 -8.86
CA LEU A 79 14.93 -0.40 -7.48
C LEU A 79 16.46 -0.54 -7.43
N SER A 80 17.06 -1.28 -8.37
CA SER A 80 18.51 -1.49 -8.41
C SER A 80 19.30 -0.21 -8.72
N ASN A 81 18.63 0.82 -9.25
CA ASN A 81 19.25 2.05 -9.72
C ASN A 81 18.92 3.27 -8.84
N ASN A 82 18.13 3.10 -7.78
CA ASN A 82 17.66 4.20 -6.94
C ASN A 82 17.99 3.96 -5.46
N ASP A 83 18.34 5.04 -4.77
CA ASP A 83 18.38 5.04 -3.31
C ASP A 83 16.95 5.00 -2.76
N LEU A 84 16.62 3.95 -2.01
CA LEU A 84 15.33 3.81 -1.37
C LEU A 84 15.29 4.62 -0.07
N GLU A 85 14.29 5.50 0.05
CA GLU A 85 14.07 6.26 1.28
C GLU A 85 13.57 5.39 2.44
N ASP A 86 12.97 4.22 2.15
CA ASP A 86 12.35 3.35 3.13
C ASP A 86 12.38 1.87 2.69
N ASN A 87 12.26 0.99 3.69
CA ASN A 87 12.12 -0.44 3.51
C ASN A 87 10.88 -0.75 2.66
N THR A 88 11.13 -1.36 1.50
CA THR A 88 10.13 -1.62 0.50
C THR A 88 9.84 -3.11 0.42
N THR A 89 8.58 -3.50 0.61
CA THR A 89 8.10 -4.88 0.44
C THR A 89 6.87 -4.87 -0.45
N VAL A 90 6.83 -5.78 -1.43
CA VAL A 90 5.71 -5.96 -2.34
C VAL A 90 5.49 -7.44 -2.63
N LEU A 91 4.23 -7.87 -2.63
CA LEU A 91 3.77 -9.22 -2.90
C LEU A 91 2.62 -9.15 -3.90
N LEU A 92 2.77 -9.82 -5.03
CA LEU A 92 1.74 -9.93 -6.07
C LEU A 92 1.29 -11.40 -6.18
N LEU A 93 0.02 -11.65 -5.90
CA LEU A 93 -0.56 -13.00 -5.88
C LEU A 93 -1.69 -13.07 -6.89
N THR A 94 -1.58 -13.95 -7.88
CA THR A 94 -2.66 -14.19 -8.87
C THR A 94 -3.29 -15.55 -8.63
N LYS A 95 -4.62 -15.58 -8.55
CA LYS A 95 -5.37 -16.84 -8.49
C LYS A 95 -5.48 -17.41 -9.90
N LEU A 96 -4.81 -18.53 -10.12
CA LEU A 96 -4.93 -19.35 -11.32
C LEU A 96 -6.30 -20.04 -11.34
#